data_AF-A0A0G8LTN1-F1
#
_entry.id   AF-A0A0G8LTN1-F1
#
_cell.length_a   1.000
_cell.length_b   1.000
_cell.length_c   1.000
_cell.angle_alpha   90.00
_cell.angle_beta   90.00
_cell.angle_gamma   90.00
#
_symmetry.space_group_name_H-M   'P 1'
#
loop_
_entity.id
_entity.type
_entity.pdbx_description
1 polymer ?
#
loop_
_entity_poly.entity_id
_entity_poly.type
_entity_poly.pdbx_seq_one_letter_code
_entity_poly.pdbx_strand_id
1 'polypeptide(L)'
;MSLSELGIYTNPDGKELWLNVLPKTEGKHSTTEDGQRMRWLRIDTITEVMAELAIDNEAIDKRRYMMTVIADGKAFHPTLKLLDGNEAGMAEFTLIDMIAQAFKLLKR
;
A
#
# COMPACT_ATOMS: atom_id res chain seq x y z
N MET A 1 -11.67 -8.17 -7.98
CA MET A 1 -11.55 -7.51 -6.67
C MET A 1 -11.29 -6.04 -6.92
N SER A 2 -11.97 -5.14 -6.22
CA SER A 2 -11.77 -3.69 -6.31
C SER A 2 -10.60 -3.23 -5.43
N LEU A 3 -10.13 -1.99 -5.66
CA LEU A 3 -9.11 -1.36 -4.80
C LEU A 3 -9.56 -1.30 -3.34
N SER A 4 -10.82 -0.94 -3.09
CA SER A 4 -11.36 -0.86 -1.73
C SER A 4 -11.47 -2.24 -1.07
N GLU A 5 -11.76 -3.29 -1.84
CA GLU A 5 -11.72 -4.66 -1.34
C GLU A 5 -10.31 -5.09 -0.94
N LEU A 6 -9.25 -4.51 -1.55
CA LEU A 6 -7.85 -4.69 -1.17
C LEU A 6 -7.38 -3.73 -0.07
N GLY A 7 -8.24 -2.83 0.41
CA GLY A 7 -7.89 -1.78 1.37
C GLY A 7 -6.99 -0.68 0.79
N ILE A 8 -6.95 -0.55 -0.53
CA ILE A 8 -6.23 0.49 -1.26
C ILE A 8 -7.21 1.63 -1.56
N TYR A 9 -6.84 2.85 -1.22
CA TYR A 9 -7.68 4.04 -1.43
C TYR A 9 -6.91 5.09 -2.22
N THR A 10 -7.53 5.62 -3.27
CA THR A 10 -7.00 6.72 -4.09
C THR A 10 -7.85 7.97 -3.95
N ASN A 11 -7.29 9.13 -4.33
CA ASN A 11 -8.05 10.37 -4.35
C ASN A 11 -9.19 10.29 -5.39
N PRO A 12 -10.47 10.49 -4.99
CA PRO A 12 -11.62 10.45 -5.90
C PRO A 12 -11.63 11.55 -6.97
N ASP A 13 -10.87 12.63 -6.78
CA ASP A 13 -10.96 13.84 -7.61
C ASP A 13 -10.14 13.77 -8.90
N GLY A 14 -9.38 12.68 -9.10
CA GLY A 14 -8.73 12.31 -10.37
C GLY A 14 -7.63 13.24 -10.90
N LYS A 15 -7.36 14.37 -10.23
CA LYS A 15 -6.47 15.42 -10.75
C LYS A 15 -4.99 15.27 -10.39
N GLU A 16 -4.67 14.41 -9.45
CA GLU A 16 -3.32 13.96 -9.16
C GLU A 16 -3.46 12.54 -8.59
N LEU A 17 -2.61 11.60 -9.03
CA LEU A 17 -2.71 10.21 -8.60
C LEU A 17 -2.11 10.10 -7.20
N TRP A 18 -2.96 10.26 -6.18
CA TRP A 18 -2.60 10.12 -4.78
C TRP A 18 -3.07 8.79 -4.23
N LEU A 19 -2.20 8.16 -3.45
CA LEU A 19 -2.43 6.91 -2.73
C LEU A 19 -2.53 7.20 -1.24
N ASN A 20 -3.57 6.67 -0.59
CA ASN A 20 -3.69 6.78 0.86
C ASN A 20 -2.79 5.75 1.52
N VAL A 21 -1.89 6.19 2.40
CA VAL A 21 -0.87 5.34 3.02
C VAL A 21 -0.69 5.64 4.51
N LEU A 22 -0.23 4.65 5.27
CA LEU A 22 0.25 4.80 6.64
C LEU A 22 1.78 4.70 6.67
N PRO A 23 2.52 5.53 7.43
CA PRO A 23 3.96 5.33 7.63
C PRO A 23 4.29 3.94 8.18
N LYS A 24 5.28 3.26 7.59
CA LYS A 24 5.74 1.97 8.13
C LYS A 24 6.50 2.18 9.43
N THR A 25 6.18 1.36 10.43
CA THR A 25 6.94 1.25 11.67
C THR A 25 7.53 -0.15 11.75
N GLU A 26 8.86 -0.26 11.86
CA GLU A 26 9.53 -1.55 11.93
C GLU A 26 9.03 -2.38 13.12
N GLY A 27 8.87 -3.69 12.90
CA GLY A 27 8.47 -4.62 13.95
C GLY A 27 7.02 -4.50 14.42
N LYS A 28 6.20 -3.67 13.76
CA LYS A 28 4.79 -3.45 14.15
C LYS A 28 3.84 -3.53 12.96
N HIS A 29 2.68 -4.14 13.19
CA HIS A 29 1.55 -4.00 12.28
C HIS A 29 1.09 -2.55 12.27
N SER A 30 0.84 -2.02 11.08
CA SER A 30 0.47 -0.63 10.90
C SER A 30 -1.02 -0.44 11.16
N THR A 31 -1.35 0.17 12.30
CA THR A 31 -2.73 0.45 12.72
C THR A 31 -2.94 1.96 12.91
N THR A 32 -4.18 2.40 12.76
CA THR A 32 -4.57 3.78 13.10
C THR A 32 -4.77 3.98 14.61
N GLU A 33 -4.73 2.91 15.41
CA GLU A 33 -4.98 2.94 16.86
C GLU A 33 -3.77 3.50 17.63
N ASP A 34 -2.57 3.36 17.07
CA ASP A 34 -1.31 3.86 17.63
C ASP A 34 -1.11 5.39 17.43
N GLY A 35 -2.19 6.13 17.09
CA GLY A 35 -2.14 7.57 16.83
C GLY A 35 -1.47 7.94 15.51
N GLN A 36 -1.09 6.96 14.70
CA GLN A 36 -0.59 7.19 13.34
C GLN A 36 -1.69 7.76 12.45
N ARG A 37 -1.32 8.73 11.61
CA ARG A 37 -2.24 9.37 10.69
C ARG A 37 -1.98 8.93 9.27
N MET A 38 -3.07 8.58 8.59
CA MET A 38 -3.10 8.40 7.15
C MET A 38 -2.56 9.63 6.43
N ARG A 39 -1.83 9.40 5.34
CA ARG A 39 -1.24 10.44 4.49
C ARG A 39 -1.58 10.15 3.04
N TRP A 40 -1.76 11.21 2.28
CA TRP A 40 -1.79 11.12 0.83
C TRP A 40 -0.36 11.14 0.31
N LEU A 41 0.01 10.10 -0.42
CA LEU A 41 1.30 9.96 -1.09
C LEU A 41 1.11 10.10 -2.60
N ARG A 42 1.94 10.92 -3.23
CA ARG A 42 1.94 11.08 -4.69
C ARG A 42 2.48 9.82 -5.35
N ILE A 43 1.71 9.22 -6.26
CA ILE A 43 2.06 7.94 -6.88
C ILE A 43 3.37 8.02 -7.68
N ASP A 44 3.69 9.19 -8.27
CA ASP A 44 4.94 9.40 -9.01
C ASP A 44 6.21 9.47 -8.16
N THR A 45 6.06 9.56 -6.84
CA THR A 45 7.18 9.47 -5.89
C THR A 45 7.50 8.03 -5.49
N ILE A 46 6.64 7.07 -5.85
CA ILE A 46 6.80 5.66 -5.48
C ILE A 46 7.84 5.01 -6.37
N THR A 47 8.89 4.47 -5.76
CA THR A 47 10.01 3.80 -6.45
C THR A 47 9.94 2.29 -6.35
N GLU A 48 9.22 1.76 -5.36
CA GLU A 48 9.15 0.32 -5.09
C GLU A 48 7.82 -0.07 -4.48
N VAL A 49 7.35 -1.27 -4.83
CA VAL A 49 6.17 -1.94 -4.26
C VAL A 49 6.58 -3.36 -3.92
N MET A 50 6.20 -3.83 -2.74
CA MET A 50 6.51 -5.19 -2.29
C MET A 50 5.43 -5.72 -1.35
N ALA A 51 5.18 -7.03 -1.41
CA ALA A 51 4.41 -7.74 -0.40
C ALA A 51 5.35 -8.31 0.68
N GLU A 52 5.19 -7.86 1.92
CA GLU A 52 6.00 -8.32 3.05
C GLU A 52 5.18 -9.23 3.97
N LEU A 53 5.80 -10.26 4.52
CA LEU A 53 5.16 -11.10 5.53
C LEU A 53 4.85 -10.24 6.77
N ALA A 54 3.60 -10.22 7.19
CA ALA A 54 3.19 -9.48 8.37
C ALA A 54 3.74 -10.14 9.63
N ILE A 55 4.29 -9.32 10.54
CA ILE A 55 4.59 -9.75 11.90
C ILE A 55 3.26 -9.72 12.66
N ASP A 56 2.64 -10.89 12.77
CA ASP A 56 1.42 -11.10 13.54
C ASP A 56 1.63 -12.26 14.52
N ASN A 57 1.40 -12.02 15.81
CA ASN A 57 1.52 -13.04 16.86
C ASN A 57 0.34 -14.04 16.84
N GLU A 58 -0.74 -13.76 16.12
CA GLU A 58 -1.97 -14.56 16.16
C GLU A 58 -2.14 -15.53 14.97
N ALA A 59 -1.36 -15.37 13.89
CA ALA A 59 -1.54 -16.13 12.65
C ALA A 59 -0.66 -17.39 12.59
N ILE A 60 -0.93 -18.36 13.46
CA ILE A 60 -0.12 -19.60 13.58
C ILE A 60 -0.21 -20.48 12.31
N ASP A 61 -1.30 -20.37 11.52
CA ASP A 61 -1.55 -21.29 10.39
C ASP A 61 -1.74 -20.63 9.00
N LYS A 62 -1.76 -19.30 8.90
CA LYS A 62 -1.94 -18.62 7.60
C LYS A 62 -0.94 -17.49 7.44
N ARG A 63 -0.04 -17.60 6.45
CA ARG A 63 0.86 -16.50 6.07
C ARG A 63 0.02 -15.30 5.63
N ARG A 64 0.12 -14.21 6.37
CA ARG A 64 -0.52 -12.94 6.05
C ARG A 64 0.53 -11.94 5.60
N TYR A 65 0.14 -11.05 4.72
CA TYR A 65 1.01 -10.10 4.06
C TYR A 65 0.51 -8.68 4.27
N MET A 66 1.45 -7.74 4.32
CA MET A 66 1.19 -6.31 4.19
C MET A 66 1.82 -5.82 2.90
N MET A 67 1.14 -4.91 2.21
CA MET A 67 1.79 -4.18 1.14
C MET A 67 2.69 -3.10 1.71
N THR A 68 3.84 -2.92 1.10
CA THR A 68 4.77 -1.83 1.40
C THR A 68 5.12 -1.12 0.10
N VAL A 69 5.14 0.20 0.16
CA VAL A 69 5.61 1.08 -0.92
C VAL A 69 6.73 1.95 -0.40
N ILE A 70 7.73 2.20 -1.24
CA ILE A 70 8.82 3.12 -0.93
C ILE A 70 8.65 4.40 -1.74
N ALA A 71 8.71 5.54 -1.07
CA ALA A 71 8.73 6.86 -1.71
C ALA A 71 9.66 7.80 -0.94
N ASP A 72 10.49 8.55 -1.67
CA ASP A 72 11.51 9.45 -1.11
C ASP A 72 12.37 8.79 -0.01
N GLY A 73 12.73 7.51 -0.19
CA GLY A 73 13.51 6.72 0.76
C GLY A 73 12.78 6.32 2.04
N LYS A 74 11.46 6.51 2.12
CA LYS A 74 10.62 6.14 3.26
C LYS A 74 9.62 5.05 2.87
N ALA A 75 9.36 4.15 3.81
CA ALA A 75 8.42 3.06 3.63
C ALA A 75 7.04 3.39 4.18
N PHE A 76 6.00 2.95 3.45
CA PHE A 76 4.60 3.16 3.81
C PHE A 76 3.77 1.92 3.49
N HIS A 77 2.66 1.76 4.20
CA HIS A 77 1.66 0.73 3.91
C HIS A 77 0.44 1.34 3.23
N PRO A 78 0.14 0.97 1.97
CA PRO A 78 -1.04 1.45 1.26
C PRO A 78 -2.30 0.65 1.58
N THR A 79 -2.16 -0.46 2.32
CA THR A 79 -3.25 -1.35 2.71
C THR A 79 -3.41 -1.35 4.21
N LEU A 80 -4.63 -1.06 4.69
CA LEU A 80 -4.97 -1.09 6.13
C LEU A 80 -5.40 -2.48 6.63
N LYS A 81 -5.32 -3.51 5.78
CA LYS A 81 -5.68 -4.88 6.13
C LYS A 81 -4.54 -5.84 5.82
N LEU A 82 -4.50 -6.93 6.60
CA LEU A 82 -3.68 -8.10 6.30
C LEU A 82 -4.28 -8.87 5.13
N LEU A 83 -3.44 -9.19 4.15
CA LEU A 83 -3.80 -9.90 2.93
C LEU A 83 -3.37 -11.37 3.02
N ASP A 84 -4.13 -12.29 2.44
CA ASP A 84 -3.56 -13.61 2.13
C ASP A 84 -2.61 -13.54 0.91
N GLY A 85 -1.95 -14.65 0.56
CA GLY A 85 -0.97 -14.68 -0.52
C GLY A 85 -1.54 -14.34 -1.90
N ASN A 86 -2.81 -14.68 -2.18
CA ASN A 86 -3.45 -14.36 -3.45
C ASN A 86 -3.85 -12.87 -3.48
N GLU A 87 -4.44 -12.39 -2.38
CA GLU A 87 -4.79 -10.98 -2.20
C GLU A 87 -3.55 -10.08 -2.30
N ALA A 88 -2.42 -10.49 -1.71
CA ALA A 88 -1.16 -9.77 -1.75
C ALA A 88 -0.61 -9.64 -3.17
N GLY A 89 -0.57 -10.75 -3.92
CA GLY A 89 -0.12 -10.71 -5.32
C GLY A 89 -1.02 -9.84 -6.20
N MET A 90 -2.34 -9.87 -5.97
CA MET A 90 -3.27 -8.98 -6.68
C MET A 90 -3.05 -7.50 -6.31
N ALA A 91 -2.84 -7.19 -5.03
CA ALA A 91 -2.58 -5.84 -4.57
C ALA A 91 -1.27 -5.27 -5.13
N GLU A 92 -0.21 -6.08 -5.10
CA GLU A 92 1.10 -5.72 -5.68
C GLU A 92 0.98 -5.38 -7.17
N PHE A 93 0.38 -6.27 -7.96
CA PHE A 93 0.20 -6.06 -9.39
C PHE A 93 -0.65 -4.81 -9.68
N THR A 94 -1.73 -4.62 -8.91
CA THR A 94 -2.62 -3.47 -9.06
C THR A 94 -1.90 -2.15 -8.78
N LEU A 95 -1.12 -2.08 -7.70
CA LEU A 95 -0.33 -0.89 -7.35
C LEU A 95 0.72 -0.59 -8.43
N ILE A 96 1.42 -1.61 -8.93
CA ILE A 96 2.42 -1.46 -10.00
C ILE A 96 1.77 -0.90 -11.27
N ASP A 97 0.62 -1.46 -11.70
CA ASP A 97 -0.07 -0.98 -12.90
C ASP A 97 -0.54 0.47 -12.73
N MET A 98 -1.09 0.83 -11.56
CA MET A 98 -1.47 2.21 -11.25
C MET A 98 -0.27 3.18 -11.31
N ILE A 99 0.87 2.80 -10.74
CA ILE A 99 2.10 3.60 -10.80
C ILE A 99 2.57 3.77 -12.25
N ALA A 100 2.58 2.68 -13.03
CA ALA A 100 2.97 2.72 -14.43
C ALA A 100 2.05 3.62 -15.27
N GLN A 101 0.73 3.58 -15.03
CA GLN A 101 -0.24 4.46 -15.67
C GLN A 101 -0.03 5.92 -15.26
N ALA A 102 0.27 6.18 -14.00
CA ALA A 102 0.57 7.53 -13.50
C ALA A 102 1.75 8.17 -14.22
N PHE A 103 2.85 7.43 -14.36
CA PHE A 103 4.03 7.90 -15.08
C PHE A 103 3.75 8.19 -16.55
N LYS A 104 2.82 7.46 -17.20
CA LYS A 104 2.42 7.74 -18.59
C LYS A 104 1.63 9.05 -18.71
N LEU A 105 0.79 9.36 -17.73
CA LEU A 105 -0.02 10.58 -17.72
C LEU A 105 0.82 11.83 -17.41
N LEU A 106 1.77 11.73 -16.50
CA LEU A 106 2.62 12.85 -16.07
C LEU A 106 3.74 13.21 -17.07
N LYS A 107 4.06 12.30 -18.01
CA LYS A 107 5.03 12.55 -19.08
C LYS A 107 4.43 13.23 -20.33
N ARG A 108 3.15 13.61 -20.28
CA ARG A 108 2.47 14.40 -21.33
C ARG A 108 2.47 15.88 -20.97
#